data_AF-A0A5M9J9N2-F1
#
_entry.id   AF-A0A5M9J9N2-F1
#
_cell.length_a   1.000
_cell.length_b   1.000
_cell.length_c   1.000
_cell.angle_alpha   90.00
_cell.angle_beta   90.00
_cell.angle_gamma   90.00
#
_symmetry.space_group_name_H-M   'P 1'
#
loop_
_entity.id
_entity.type
_entity.pdbx_description
1 polymer ?
#
loop_
_entity_poly.entity_id
_entity_poly.type
_entity_poly.pdbx_seq_one_letter_code
_entity_poly.pdbx_strand_id
1 'polypeptide(L)'
;MSLTTRMNEYFRQRGQRARRLILLEPLGPVSRGVLDGPRRIIDAESGQVSHETTSRELQVSEYHWDFQYEELLEEQWEDEEEQAEIAHDDTIVRSSRRRVPRLVQLAMATIVKNIANITYETVQHMGPLVLEFIWRELNKRCLNSFNTWKIFSKLLDRDQDATLNQFRYSNAIVEPVPSLLVYTQPLTSTTFDFLVHLSITTAFSTSDLVELSALTNLVALEIINPSHGSGGKAFDSIFGDRVIKTWSESAIKGEGFQVLRILKLRNFEGITNNCFQYINGFPVLAVFDVLECGFKGLPQSGAERLGWVTHPDGAFLEILQSDCVKQTMALRTSLGLPIKPIRRPTAEPLWNKARITMMPRADIPAILAADRASSTPTAPNTAYDLAQEQVSKLRQTPTGRAKLARMGFSHFEAVDYMSRKGIRELETWEFRTYTALNRISELRSDEDLRAAGLDIGDCAPMVSGEIISAIPVASLRLGPHLVYPLARGQLHQPFYDGGMNDSSLKYTSRKVGEGAKGFVYTRIHWAAVARTRTIDEAEGGGEAGGSGSRQNKRRRVRGEKRQQLGDLLAGIMGVV
;
A
#
# COMPACT_ATOMS: atom_id res chain seq x y z
N MET A 1 -24.42 -0.49 26.94
CA MET A 1 -23.15 -0.30 26.20
C MET A 1 -23.46 0.06 24.76
N SER A 2 -22.78 1.05 24.17
CA SER A 2 -22.98 1.38 22.75
C SER A 2 -22.38 0.30 21.84
N LEU A 3 -22.86 0.21 20.60
CA LEU A 3 -22.39 -0.74 19.60
C LEU A 3 -20.87 -0.64 19.37
N THR A 4 -20.34 0.59 19.43
CA THR A 4 -18.91 0.92 19.34
C THR A 4 -18.11 0.34 20.51
N THR A 5 -18.64 0.37 21.74
CA THR A 5 -17.97 -0.24 22.90
C THR A 5 -17.91 -1.76 22.76
N ARG A 6 -18.99 -2.40 22.30
CA ARG A 6 -19.01 -3.85 22.05
C ARG A 6 -18.06 -4.27 20.92
N MET A 7 -17.99 -3.50 19.83
CA MET A 7 -17.04 -3.76 18.74
C MET A 7 -15.60 -3.62 19.21
N ASN A 8 -15.25 -2.56 19.96
CA ASN A 8 -13.89 -2.36 20.46
C ASN A 8 -13.46 -3.45 21.45
N GLU A 9 -14.38 -3.94 22.28
CA GLU A 9 -14.12 -5.03 23.21
C GLU A 9 -13.93 -6.37 22.48
N TYR A 10 -14.74 -6.63 21.45
CA TYR A 10 -14.58 -7.77 20.55
C TYR A 10 -13.23 -7.74 19.81
N PHE A 11 -12.81 -6.59 19.27
CA PHE A 11 -11.51 -6.43 18.62
C PHE A 11 -10.34 -6.63 19.58
N ARG A 12 -10.47 -6.13 20.82
CA ARG A 12 -9.45 -6.31 21.86
C ARG A 12 -9.28 -7.78 22.26
N GLN A 13 -10.38 -8.52 22.44
CA GLN A 13 -10.33 -9.94 22.78
C GLN A 13 -9.78 -10.79 21.62
N ARG A 14 -10.18 -10.49 20.38
CA ARG A 14 -9.69 -11.23 19.20
C ARG A 14 -8.22 -10.92 18.89
N GLY A 15 -7.79 -9.66 19.06
CA GLY A 15 -6.38 -9.27 18.96
C GLY A 15 -5.50 -9.92 20.03
N GLN A 16 -6.01 -10.12 21.24
CA GLN A 16 -5.31 -10.84 22.30
C GLN A 16 -5.23 -12.36 22.03
N ARG A 17 -6.27 -12.97 21.45
CA ARG A 17 -6.23 -14.38 21.00
C ARG A 17 -5.25 -14.58 19.84
N ALA A 18 -5.27 -13.71 18.83
CA ALA A 18 -4.31 -13.76 17.73
C ALA A 18 -2.86 -13.58 18.20
N ARG A 19 -2.61 -12.72 19.20
CA ARG A 19 -1.29 -12.57 19.83
C ARG A 19 -0.84 -13.78 20.65
N ARG A 20 -1.76 -14.55 21.24
CA ARG A 20 -1.43 -15.83 21.89
C ARG A 20 -1.11 -16.92 20.88
N LEU A 21 -1.80 -16.94 19.73
CA LEU A 21 -1.57 -17.92 18.65
C LEU A 21 -0.28 -17.66 17.86
N ILE A 22 0.17 -16.40 17.75
CA ILE A 22 1.45 -16.04 17.12
C ILE A 22 2.66 -16.31 18.06
N LEU A 23 2.40 -16.57 19.35
CA LEU A 23 3.41 -16.86 20.38
C LEU A 23 3.28 -18.28 20.95
N LEU A 24 3.06 -19.28 20.08
CA LEU A 24 3.32 -20.66 20.47
C LEU A 24 4.85 -20.83 20.58
N GLU A 25 5.39 -20.52 21.75
CA GLU A 25 6.68 -21.08 22.18
C GLU A 25 6.57 -22.60 22.10
N PRO A 26 7.59 -23.31 21.58
CA PRO A 26 7.55 -24.76 21.50
C PRO A 26 7.36 -25.34 22.92
N LEU A 27 6.28 -26.10 23.09
CA LEU A 27 6.00 -26.88 24.29
C LEU A 27 7.01 -28.03 24.39
N GLY A 28 8.20 -27.71 24.92
CA GLY A 28 9.19 -28.68 25.39
C GLY A 28 10.53 -28.65 24.64
N PRO A 29 11.63 -29.03 25.33
CA PRO A 29 12.94 -29.13 24.70
C PRO A 29 12.94 -30.27 23.68
N VAL A 30 13.15 -29.94 22.41
CA VAL A 30 13.48 -30.91 21.37
C VAL A 30 14.74 -31.65 21.80
N SER A 31 14.67 -32.97 21.95
CA SER A 31 15.80 -33.83 22.26
C SER A 31 16.96 -33.52 21.33
N ARG A 32 18.11 -33.13 21.91
CA ARG A 32 19.39 -32.96 21.19
C ARG A 32 19.77 -34.30 20.55
N GLY A 33 19.33 -34.52 19.32
CA GLY A 33 19.97 -35.44 18.39
C GLY A 33 21.39 -34.95 18.12
N VAL A 34 22.34 -35.86 18.14
CA VAL A 34 23.78 -35.64 17.95
C VAL A 34 24.02 -34.78 16.70
N LEU A 35 24.49 -33.55 16.90
CA LEU A 35 25.02 -32.70 15.84
C LEU A 35 26.37 -33.31 15.41
N ASP A 36 26.40 -33.94 14.24
CA ASP A 36 27.65 -34.36 13.60
C ASP A 36 28.44 -33.08 13.27
N GLY A 37 29.58 -32.89 13.93
CA GLY A 37 30.48 -31.76 13.70
C GLY A 37 31.15 -31.83 12.31
N PRO A 38 31.88 -30.76 11.90
CA PRO A 38 32.54 -30.71 10.59
C PRO A 38 33.47 -31.92 10.41
N ARG A 39 33.23 -32.72 9.37
CA ARG A 39 34.08 -33.87 9.04
C ARG A 39 35.32 -33.38 8.31
N ARG A 40 36.47 -33.79 8.84
CA ARG A 40 37.78 -33.52 8.23
C ARG A 40 38.07 -34.63 7.23
N ILE A 41 38.14 -34.29 5.95
CA ILE A 41 38.51 -35.24 4.90
C ILE A 41 39.96 -34.96 4.53
N ILE A 42 40.75 -36.03 4.51
CA ILE A 42 42.14 -35.99 4.05
C ILE A 42 42.17 -36.77 2.76
N ASP A 43 42.49 -36.09 1.67
CA ASP A 43 42.75 -36.73 0.39
C ASP A 43 44.05 -37.55 0.50
N ALA A 44 43.94 -38.86 0.28
CA ALA A 44 45.03 -39.80 0.48
C ALA A 44 46.16 -39.66 -0.56
N GLU A 45 45.89 -39.08 -1.74
CA GLU A 45 46.89 -38.92 -2.78
C GLU A 45 47.60 -37.55 -2.72
N SER A 46 46.86 -36.49 -2.36
CA SER A 46 47.41 -35.12 -2.32
C SER A 46 47.84 -34.66 -0.92
N GLY A 47 47.41 -35.36 0.15
CA GLY A 47 47.62 -34.94 1.54
C GLY A 47 46.85 -33.67 1.92
N GLN A 48 45.96 -33.19 1.05
CA GLN A 48 45.21 -31.96 1.27
C GLN A 48 44.07 -32.21 2.26
N VAL A 49 43.96 -31.32 3.25
CA VAL A 49 42.93 -31.38 4.29
C VAL A 49 41.80 -30.44 3.89
N SER A 50 40.62 -30.98 3.63
CA SER A 50 39.40 -30.20 3.42
C SER A 50 38.44 -30.38 4.59
N HIS A 51 37.69 -29.32 4.89
CA HIS A 51 36.62 -29.33 5.88
C HIS A 51 35.30 -29.36 5.12
N GLU A 52 34.65 -30.53 5.09
CA GLU A 52 33.32 -30.64 4.53
C GLU A 52 32.32 -30.21 5.61
N THR A 53 31.71 -29.06 5.41
CA THR A 53 30.57 -28.61 6.22
C THR A 53 29.34 -29.04 5.45
N THR A 54 28.76 -30.19 5.78
CA THR A 54 27.45 -30.57 5.26
C THR A 54 26.41 -29.65 5.89
N SER A 55 26.21 -28.47 5.29
CA SER A 55 24.91 -27.81 5.44
C SER A 55 23.91 -28.79 4.86
N ARG A 56 22.85 -29.15 5.59
CA ARG A 56 21.65 -29.67 4.94
C ARG A 56 21.27 -28.61 3.90
N GLU A 57 21.59 -28.86 2.64
CA GLU A 57 20.81 -28.32 1.54
C GLU A 57 19.40 -28.86 1.80
N LEU A 58 18.61 -28.05 2.51
CA LEU A 58 17.19 -28.25 2.66
C LEU A 58 16.66 -28.39 1.23
N GLN A 59 16.33 -29.60 0.82
CA GLN A 59 15.65 -29.80 -0.44
C GLN A 59 14.38 -28.96 -0.38
N VAL A 60 14.27 -28.01 -1.31
CA VAL A 60 13.17 -27.04 -1.39
C VAL A 60 11.79 -27.75 -1.43
N SER A 61 11.76 -29.04 -1.79
CA SER A 61 10.58 -29.91 -1.74
C SER A 61 10.10 -30.33 -0.36
N GLU A 62 10.91 -30.19 0.70
CA GLU A 62 10.52 -30.59 2.07
C GLU A 62 9.85 -29.47 2.87
N TYR A 63 9.86 -28.23 2.37
CA TYR A 63 9.14 -27.12 2.99
C TYR A 63 7.67 -27.16 2.60
N HIS A 64 6.93 -28.11 3.17
CA HIS A 64 5.49 -28.18 3.07
C HIS A 64 4.87 -27.06 3.91
N TRP A 65 4.47 -25.98 3.22
CA TRP A 65 3.72 -24.85 3.79
C TRP A 65 2.45 -25.26 4.55
N ASP A 66 1.98 -26.49 4.36
CA ASP A 66 0.69 -27.00 4.82
C ASP A 66 0.69 -27.54 6.26
N PHE A 67 1.85 -27.85 6.87
CA PHE A 67 1.89 -28.57 8.16
C PHE A 67 1.49 -27.74 9.38
N GLN A 68 1.61 -26.40 9.36
CA GLN A 68 1.11 -25.55 10.45
C GLN A 68 -0.43 -25.49 10.51
N TYR A 69 -1.12 -26.02 9.49
CA TYR A 69 -2.57 -25.86 9.34
C TYR A 69 -3.39 -27.07 9.81
N GLU A 70 -2.80 -28.27 9.90
CA GLU A 70 -3.51 -29.47 10.38
C GLU A 70 -3.88 -29.40 11.87
N GLU A 71 -3.04 -28.79 12.70
CA GLU A 71 -3.29 -28.66 14.15
C GLU A 71 -4.43 -27.64 14.46
N LEU A 72 -4.55 -26.56 13.67
CA LEU A 72 -5.62 -25.57 13.78
C LEU A 72 -6.98 -26.08 13.30
N LEU A 73 -6.98 -27.12 12.46
CA LEU A 73 -8.17 -27.76 11.92
C LEU A 73 -8.91 -28.62 12.94
N GLU A 74 -8.29 -29.01 14.06
CA GLU A 74 -8.95 -29.80 15.12
C GLU A 74 -9.59 -28.90 16.20
N GLU A 75 -8.92 -27.80 16.60
CA GLU A 75 -9.41 -26.93 17.68
C GLU A 75 -10.67 -26.10 17.31
N GLN A 76 -10.83 -25.66 16.07
CA GLN A 76 -11.95 -24.76 15.70
C GLN A 76 -13.31 -25.46 15.51
N TRP A 77 -13.34 -26.78 15.39
CA TRP A 77 -14.59 -27.52 15.17
C TRP A 77 -15.39 -27.76 16.45
N GLU A 78 -14.76 -27.69 17.61
CA GLU A 78 -15.44 -27.93 18.89
C GLU A 78 -16.12 -26.65 19.43
N ASP A 79 -15.66 -25.45 19.05
CA ASP A 79 -16.07 -24.20 19.71
C ASP A 79 -17.28 -23.45 19.08
N GLU A 80 -17.53 -23.54 17.76
CA GLU A 80 -18.57 -22.72 17.10
C GLU A 80 -19.97 -23.36 17.07
N GLU A 81 -20.11 -24.70 17.20
CA GLU A 81 -21.42 -25.35 17.31
C GLU A 81 -22.00 -25.28 18.73
N GLU A 82 -21.17 -25.21 19.79
CA GLU A 82 -21.67 -25.09 21.18
C GLU A 82 -22.19 -23.69 21.55
N GLN A 83 -21.71 -22.62 20.89
CA GLN A 83 -22.04 -21.24 21.30
C GLN A 83 -23.27 -20.63 20.63
N ALA A 84 -23.85 -21.28 19.60
CA ALA A 84 -25.05 -20.79 18.92
C ALA A 84 -26.37 -21.29 19.54
N GLU A 85 -26.34 -22.27 20.46
CA GLU A 85 -27.56 -22.93 20.98
C GLU A 85 -27.89 -22.66 22.46
N ILE A 86 -27.15 -21.80 23.15
CA ILE A 86 -27.41 -21.49 24.59
C ILE A 86 -28.10 -20.14 24.74
N ALA A 87 -29.33 -20.04 24.25
CA ALA A 87 -30.27 -18.98 24.65
C ALA A 87 -31.74 -19.35 24.34
N HIS A 88 -32.21 -20.53 24.73
CA HIS A 88 -33.61 -20.69 25.14
C HIS A 88 -33.84 -21.95 25.98
N ASP A 89 -34.80 -21.80 26.88
CA ASP A 89 -35.05 -22.58 28.09
C ASP A 89 -35.51 -24.02 27.83
N ASP A 90 -34.89 -24.92 28.60
CA ASP A 90 -35.36 -26.14 29.23
C ASP A 90 -36.16 -27.25 28.49
N THR A 91 -35.55 -28.44 28.61
CA THR A 91 -36.18 -29.76 28.84
C THR A 91 -36.93 -30.46 27.71
N ILE A 92 -36.24 -30.87 26.64
CA ILE A 92 -36.64 -32.09 25.89
C ILE A 92 -35.41 -32.90 25.47
N VAL A 93 -35.27 -34.07 26.09
CA VAL A 93 -34.60 -35.31 25.64
C VAL A 93 -33.40 -35.15 24.69
N ARG A 94 -32.21 -35.37 25.24
CA ARG A 94 -30.97 -35.71 24.55
C ARG A 94 -31.15 -36.95 23.66
N SER A 95 -31.66 -36.75 22.44
CA SER A 95 -31.37 -37.65 21.33
C SER A 95 -30.34 -36.95 20.46
N SER A 96 -29.07 -37.32 20.64
CA SER A 96 -27.96 -37.04 19.72
C SER A 96 -28.22 -37.76 18.40
N ARG A 97 -29.22 -37.29 17.64
CA ARG A 97 -29.30 -37.60 16.22
C ARG A 97 -28.12 -36.86 15.59
N ARG A 98 -26.99 -37.56 15.46
CA ARG A 98 -25.96 -37.27 14.45
C ARG A 98 -26.70 -37.08 13.13
N ARG A 99 -27.04 -35.83 12.82
CA ARG A 99 -27.59 -35.46 11.51
C ARG A 99 -26.47 -35.83 10.55
N VAL A 100 -26.70 -36.87 9.76
CA VAL A 100 -25.80 -37.24 8.66
C VAL A 100 -25.53 -35.94 7.89
N PRO A 101 -24.27 -35.48 7.79
CA PRO A 101 -23.95 -34.26 7.07
C PRO A 101 -24.58 -34.37 5.69
N ARG A 102 -25.30 -33.33 5.25
CA ARG A 102 -25.84 -33.31 3.89
C ARG A 102 -24.66 -33.57 2.95
N LEU A 103 -24.83 -34.36 1.89
CA LEU A 103 -23.73 -34.73 0.96
C LEU A 103 -22.87 -33.51 0.56
N VAL A 104 -23.51 -32.35 0.40
CA VAL A 104 -22.85 -31.06 0.13
C VAL A 104 -21.86 -30.64 1.23
N GLN A 105 -22.23 -30.77 2.52
CA GLN A 105 -21.35 -30.46 3.64
C GLN A 105 -20.16 -31.41 3.71
N LEU A 106 -20.40 -32.71 3.45
CA LEU A 106 -19.33 -33.70 3.42
C LEU A 106 -18.36 -33.42 2.25
N ALA A 107 -18.90 -33.16 1.06
CA ALA A 107 -18.11 -32.77 -0.10
C ALA A 107 -17.30 -31.49 0.17
N MET A 108 -17.90 -30.48 0.79
CA MET A 108 -17.20 -29.26 1.16
C MET A 108 -16.08 -29.51 2.16
N ALA A 109 -16.34 -30.29 3.21
CA ALA A 109 -15.33 -30.65 4.18
C ALA A 109 -14.16 -31.39 3.53
N THR A 110 -14.44 -32.29 2.57
CA THR A 110 -13.42 -32.97 1.78
C THR A 110 -12.64 -32.01 0.88
N ILE A 111 -13.30 -31.09 0.18
CA ILE A 111 -12.65 -30.07 -0.67
C ILE A 111 -11.71 -29.23 0.17
N VAL A 112 -12.20 -28.69 1.29
CA VAL A 112 -11.43 -27.84 2.19
C VAL A 112 -10.26 -28.60 2.81
N LYS A 113 -10.45 -29.87 3.18
CA LYS A 113 -9.37 -30.74 3.69
C LYS A 113 -8.28 -30.97 2.64
N ASN A 114 -8.62 -30.96 1.36
CA ASN A 114 -7.70 -31.20 0.25
C ASN A 114 -7.37 -29.92 -0.52
N ILE A 115 -7.49 -28.74 0.10
CA ILE A 115 -7.33 -27.45 -0.59
C ILE A 115 -5.95 -27.28 -1.26
N ALA A 116 -4.91 -27.87 -0.69
CA ALA A 116 -3.56 -27.87 -1.26
C ALA A 116 -3.47 -28.57 -2.62
N ASN A 117 -4.36 -29.54 -2.88
CA ASN A 117 -4.42 -30.30 -4.12
C ASN A 117 -5.31 -29.63 -5.18
N ILE A 118 -5.95 -28.50 -4.86
CA ILE A 118 -6.81 -27.78 -5.78
C ILE A 118 -5.96 -26.94 -6.73
N THR A 119 -6.16 -27.14 -8.04
CA THR A 119 -5.52 -26.35 -9.09
C THR A 119 -6.56 -25.46 -9.76
N TYR A 120 -6.10 -24.45 -10.48
CA TYR A 120 -6.99 -23.55 -11.23
C TYR A 120 -7.89 -24.33 -12.20
N GLU A 121 -7.33 -25.34 -12.88
CA GLU A 121 -8.01 -26.14 -13.89
C GLU A 121 -9.16 -26.97 -13.33
N THR A 122 -9.05 -27.41 -12.07
CA THR A 122 -10.11 -28.22 -11.45
C THR A 122 -11.30 -27.39 -10.99
N VAL A 123 -11.08 -26.13 -10.60
CA VAL A 123 -12.16 -25.26 -10.09
C VAL A 123 -12.70 -24.25 -11.09
N GLN A 124 -12.01 -23.95 -12.20
CA GLN A 124 -12.46 -22.95 -13.18
C GLN A 124 -13.82 -23.27 -13.82
N HIS A 125 -14.24 -24.54 -13.81
CA HIS A 125 -15.51 -24.99 -14.37
C HIS A 125 -16.65 -25.03 -13.35
N MET A 126 -16.39 -24.70 -12.08
CA MET A 126 -17.41 -24.66 -11.04
C MET A 126 -18.27 -23.40 -11.17
N GLY A 127 -19.56 -23.51 -10.82
CA GLY A 127 -20.45 -22.35 -10.81
C GLY A 127 -20.04 -21.31 -9.75
N PRO A 128 -20.26 -20.00 -9.99
CA PRO A 128 -19.84 -18.92 -9.08
C PRO A 128 -20.31 -19.10 -7.63
N LEU A 129 -21.57 -19.52 -7.44
CA LEU A 129 -22.15 -19.77 -6.11
C LEU A 129 -21.39 -20.86 -5.32
N VAL A 130 -20.85 -21.86 -6.02
CA VAL A 130 -20.05 -22.93 -5.39
C VAL A 130 -18.68 -22.39 -5.00
N LEU A 131 -18.04 -21.61 -5.89
CA LEU A 131 -16.75 -20.97 -5.63
C LEU A 131 -16.83 -20.01 -4.44
N GLU A 132 -17.86 -19.15 -4.38
CA GLU A 132 -18.12 -18.27 -3.26
C GLU A 132 -18.33 -19.04 -1.95
N PHE A 133 -19.06 -20.16 -2.02
CA PHE A 133 -19.28 -21.01 -0.86
C PHE A 133 -17.98 -21.62 -0.36
N ILE A 134 -17.16 -22.19 -1.25
CA ILE A 134 -15.82 -22.73 -0.90
C ILE A 134 -14.96 -21.62 -0.31
N TRP A 135 -14.87 -20.47 -0.98
CA TRP A 135 -14.11 -19.31 -0.52
C TRP A 135 -14.54 -18.85 0.88
N ARG A 136 -15.84 -18.80 1.14
CA ARG A 136 -16.37 -18.44 2.46
C ARG A 136 -15.97 -19.45 3.53
N GLU A 137 -16.02 -20.75 3.24
CA GLU A 137 -15.60 -21.79 4.18
C GLU A 137 -14.08 -21.78 4.43
N LEU A 138 -13.26 -21.54 3.41
CA LEU A 138 -11.82 -21.36 3.56
C LEU A 138 -11.48 -20.16 4.46
N ASN A 139 -12.16 -19.03 4.25
CA ASN A 139 -11.97 -17.83 5.07
C ASN A 139 -12.43 -18.00 6.52
N LYS A 140 -13.48 -18.78 6.77
CA LYS A 140 -13.93 -19.07 8.13
C LYS A 140 -12.86 -19.84 8.90
N ARG A 141 -12.21 -20.80 8.25
CA ARG A 141 -11.16 -21.66 8.82
C ARG A 141 -9.74 -21.09 8.71
N CYS A 142 -9.60 -19.87 8.18
CA CYS A 142 -8.30 -19.23 7.92
C CYS A 142 -7.35 -20.04 7.00
N LEU A 143 -7.89 -20.89 6.13
CA LEU A 143 -7.13 -21.76 5.21
C LEU A 143 -6.83 -21.08 3.87
N ASN A 144 -6.21 -19.90 3.93
CA ASN A 144 -5.92 -19.10 2.74
C ASN A 144 -4.43 -19.13 2.44
N SER A 145 -3.95 -20.22 1.84
CA SER A 145 -2.60 -20.23 1.25
C SER A 145 -2.53 -19.19 0.11
N PHE A 146 -1.32 -18.76 -0.25
CA PHE A 146 -1.14 -17.86 -1.38
C PHE A 146 -1.68 -18.47 -2.69
N ASN A 147 -1.45 -19.77 -2.92
CA ASN A 147 -1.95 -20.48 -4.11
C ASN A 147 -3.48 -20.50 -4.14
N THR A 148 -4.11 -20.81 -3.00
CA THR A 148 -5.56 -20.77 -2.84
C THR A 148 -6.10 -19.37 -3.14
N TRP A 149 -5.53 -18.33 -2.51
CA TRP A 149 -5.93 -16.95 -2.77
C TRP A 149 -5.77 -16.58 -4.25
N LYS A 150 -4.66 -16.95 -4.90
CA LYS A 150 -4.38 -16.67 -6.31
C LYS A 150 -5.43 -17.30 -7.24
N ILE A 151 -5.86 -18.53 -6.94
CA ILE A 151 -6.90 -19.21 -7.72
C ILE A 151 -8.25 -18.49 -7.55
N PHE A 152 -8.66 -18.25 -6.31
CA PHE A 152 -9.98 -17.67 -6.02
C PHE A 152 -10.08 -16.18 -6.36
N SER A 153 -9.01 -15.40 -6.24
CA SER A 153 -8.98 -13.97 -6.63
C SER A 153 -9.13 -13.76 -8.15
N LYS A 154 -8.82 -14.80 -8.93
CA LYS A 154 -9.01 -14.85 -10.38
C LYS A 154 -10.40 -15.34 -10.78
N LEU A 155 -10.93 -16.35 -10.07
CA LEU A 155 -12.17 -17.03 -10.44
C LEU A 155 -13.44 -16.39 -9.86
N LEU A 156 -13.35 -15.70 -8.73
CA LEU A 156 -14.50 -15.05 -8.12
C LEU A 156 -14.88 -13.80 -8.91
N ASP A 157 -16.18 -13.63 -9.13
CA ASP A 157 -16.73 -12.46 -9.78
C ASP A 157 -16.44 -11.21 -8.95
N ARG A 158 -15.97 -10.16 -9.62
CA ARG A 158 -15.64 -8.87 -9.01
C ARG A 158 -16.86 -7.96 -8.92
N ASP A 159 -17.95 -8.27 -9.61
CA ASP A 159 -19.09 -7.37 -9.79
C ASP A 159 -20.19 -7.54 -8.73
N GLN A 160 -20.30 -8.71 -8.08
CA GLN A 160 -21.30 -8.96 -7.03
C GLN A 160 -20.66 -9.46 -5.73
N ASP A 161 -20.92 -8.73 -4.64
CA ASP A 161 -20.54 -9.12 -3.27
C ASP A 161 -19.06 -9.45 -3.01
N ALA A 162 -18.17 -8.98 -3.91
CA ALA A 162 -16.75 -9.08 -3.71
C ALA A 162 -16.32 -8.44 -2.39
N THR A 163 -15.40 -9.09 -1.69
CA THR A 163 -14.87 -8.63 -0.41
C THR A 163 -13.39 -8.29 -0.53
N LEU A 164 -12.90 -7.38 0.32
CA LEU A 164 -11.51 -6.90 0.24
C LEU A 164 -10.45 -8.02 0.29
N ASN A 165 -10.68 -9.11 1.04
CA ASN A 165 -9.79 -10.28 1.07
C ASN A 165 -9.66 -11.02 -0.28
N GLN A 166 -10.56 -10.78 -1.24
CA GLN A 166 -10.40 -11.29 -2.60
C GLN A 166 -9.38 -10.45 -3.39
N PHE A 167 -9.26 -9.16 -3.06
CA PHE A 167 -8.35 -8.22 -3.72
C PHE A 167 -7.01 -8.05 -2.97
N ARG A 168 -6.86 -8.64 -1.78
CA ARG A 168 -5.67 -8.46 -0.96
C ARG A 168 -5.26 -9.75 -0.28
N TYR A 169 -4.01 -10.13 -0.49
CA TYR A 169 -3.30 -11.13 0.30
C TYR A 169 -2.17 -10.45 1.08
N SER A 170 -1.94 -10.87 2.32
CA SER A 170 -0.80 -10.41 3.11
C SER A 170 -0.24 -11.56 3.92
N ASN A 171 1.08 -11.75 3.86
CA ASN A 171 1.80 -12.71 4.67
C ASN A 171 3.15 -12.14 5.10
N ALA A 172 3.67 -12.62 6.24
CA ALA A 172 4.97 -12.21 6.78
C ALA A 172 5.73 -13.43 7.27
N ILE A 173 6.96 -13.58 6.78
CA ILE A 173 7.88 -14.66 7.14
C ILE A 173 9.01 -14.04 7.95
N VAL A 174 9.05 -14.34 9.24
CA VAL A 174 9.98 -13.71 10.20
C VAL A 174 11.43 -14.14 9.93
N GLU A 175 11.64 -15.43 9.63
CA GLU A 175 12.95 -16.04 9.45
C GLU A 175 13.03 -16.71 8.08
N PRO A 176 13.19 -15.95 6.99
CA PRO A 176 13.28 -16.54 5.67
C PRO A 176 14.61 -17.28 5.47
N VAL A 177 14.56 -18.44 4.82
CA VAL A 177 15.75 -19.10 4.24
C VAL A 177 16.53 -18.14 3.32
N PRO A 178 17.86 -18.33 3.15
CA PRO A 178 18.72 -17.35 2.47
C PRO A 178 18.46 -17.15 0.97
N SER A 179 17.74 -18.05 0.29
CA SER A 179 17.45 -17.91 -1.14
C SER A 179 16.17 -17.09 -1.34
N LEU A 180 16.30 -15.93 -2.00
CA LEU A 180 15.15 -15.05 -2.29
C LEU A 180 14.24 -15.66 -3.37
N LEU A 181 14.82 -16.49 -4.25
CA LEU A 181 14.12 -17.15 -5.35
C LEU A 181 12.95 -18.02 -4.85
N VAL A 182 13.14 -18.71 -3.72
CA VAL A 182 12.11 -19.58 -3.10
C VAL A 182 10.81 -18.80 -2.82
N TYR A 183 10.92 -17.51 -2.48
CA TYR A 183 9.78 -16.66 -2.17
C TYR A 183 9.23 -15.91 -3.37
N THR A 184 10.10 -15.52 -4.30
CA THR A 184 9.74 -14.67 -5.44
C THR A 184 9.19 -15.48 -6.62
N GLN A 185 9.65 -16.71 -6.82
CA GLN A 185 9.17 -17.57 -7.91
C GLN A 185 7.65 -17.80 -7.88
N PRO A 186 6.99 -18.10 -6.73
CA PRO A 186 5.54 -18.22 -6.67
C PRO A 186 4.81 -16.89 -6.95
N LEU A 187 5.43 -15.77 -6.62
CA LEU A 187 4.86 -14.43 -6.77
C LEU A 187 4.87 -13.92 -8.22
N THR A 188 5.58 -14.59 -9.13
CA THR A 188 5.64 -14.22 -10.54
C THR A 188 4.28 -14.39 -11.21
N SER A 189 3.86 -13.35 -11.93
CA SER A 189 2.70 -13.36 -12.82
C SER A 189 3.01 -12.57 -14.09
N THR A 190 3.07 -13.26 -15.22
CA THR A 190 3.27 -12.63 -16.54
C THR A 190 1.98 -12.05 -17.12
N THR A 191 0.84 -12.54 -16.64
CA THR A 191 -0.52 -12.11 -17.00
C THR A 191 -1.02 -10.95 -16.15
N PHE A 192 -0.25 -10.52 -15.14
CA PHE A 192 -0.65 -9.52 -14.15
C PHE A 192 -2.01 -9.82 -13.48
N ASP A 193 -2.33 -11.11 -13.27
CA ASP A 193 -3.53 -11.55 -12.55
C ASP A 193 -3.59 -10.93 -11.13
N PHE A 194 -2.40 -10.65 -10.57
CA PHE A 194 -2.20 -9.90 -9.34
C PHE A 194 -0.87 -9.13 -9.39
N LEU A 195 -0.78 -8.08 -8.59
CA LEU A 195 0.43 -7.29 -8.34
C LEU A 195 1.11 -7.71 -7.04
N VAL A 196 2.41 -7.46 -6.93
CA VAL A 196 3.20 -7.82 -5.75
C VAL A 196 3.71 -6.59 -5.02
N HIS A 197 3.52 -6.59 -3.71
CA HIS A 197 4.19 -5.72 -2.76
C HIS A 197 5.17 -6.57 -1.94
N LEU A 198 6.47 -6.30 -2.08
CA LEU A 198 7.53 -7.03 -1.38
C LEU A 198 8.21 -6.14 -0.36
N SER A 199 8.27 -6.58 0.89
CA SER A 199 8.97 -5.91 1.99
C SER A 199 10.08 -6.81 2.53
N ILE A 200 11.34 -6.42 2.35
CA ILE A 200 12.52 -7.16 2.76
C ILE A 200 13.18 -6.44 3.93
N THR A 201 13.20 -7.09 5.09
CA THR A 201 13.73 -6.53 6.35
C THR A 201 14.89 -7.36 6.93
N THR A 202 15.42 -8.28 6.14
CA THR A 202 16.59 -9.12 6.47
C THR A 202 17.48 -9.28 5.24
N ALA A 203 18.77 -9.53 5.45
CA ALA A 203 19.75 -9.60 4.38
C ALA A 203 19.58 -10.82 3.45
N PHE A 204 19.55 -10.52 2.15
CA PHE A 204 19.75 -11.46 1.04
C PHE A 204 21.01 -11.08 0.28
N SER A 205 21.52 -11.97 -0.58
CA SER A 205 22.72 -11.65 -1.37
C SER A 205 22.44 -10.51 -2.35
N THR A 206 23.47 -9.76 -2.75
CA THR A 206 23.29 -8.71 -3.77
C THR A 206 22.81 -9.30 -5.10
N SER A 207 23.20 -10.54 -5.43
CA SER A 207 22.72 -11.25 -6.63
C SER A 207 21.21 -11.47 -6.58
N ASP A 208 20.70 -11.99 -5.46
CA ASP A 208 19.26 -12.19 -5.24
C ASP A 208 18.49 -10.87 -5.43
N LEU A 209 19.03 -9.76 -4.90
CA LEU A 209 18.40 -8.45 -5.03
C LEU A 209 18.40 -7.94 -6.48
N VAL A 210 19.45 -8.22 -7.26
CA VAL A 210 19.48 -7.89 -8.70
C VAL A 210 18.41 -8.68 -9.46
N GLU A 211 18.22 -9.95 -9.10
CA GLU A 211 17.22 -10.86 -9.69
C GLU A 211 15.76 -10.46 -9.41
N LEU A 212 15.50 -9.56 -8.44
CA LEU A 212 14.16 -9.00 -8.23
C LEU A 212 13.57 -8.34 -9.48
N SER A 213 14.42 -7.91 -10.42
CA SER A 213 13.98 -7.39 -11.72
C SER A 213 13.15 -8.38 -12.53
N ALA A 214 13.35 -9.69 -12.35
CA ALA A 214 12.57 -10.72 -13.02
C ALA A 214 11.10 -10.76 -12.55
N LEU A 215 10.78 -10.14 -11.40
CA LEU A 215 9.42 -10.04 -10.89
C LEU A 215 8.68 -8.86 -11.54
N THR A 216 8.22 -9.08 -12.77
CA THR A 216 7.63 -8.03 -13.63
C THR A 216 6.35 -7.40 -13.06
N ASN A 217 5.60 -8.13 -12.24
CA ASN A 217 4.37 -7.69 -11.57
C ASN A 217 4.58 -6.99 -10.21
N LEU A 218 5.82 -6.60 -9.89
CA LEU A 218 6.13 -5.88 -8.65
C LEU A 218 5.67 -4.41 -8.70
N VAL A 219 4.67 -4.05 -7.88
CA VAL A 219 4.11 -2.70 -7.80
C VAL A 219 4.71 -1.86 -6.68
N ALA A 220 5.19 -2.50 -5.61
CA ALA A 220 5.86 -1.82 -4.50
C ALA A 220 7.00 -2.67 -3.95
N LEU A 221 8.16 -2.04 -3.76
CA LEU A 221 9.33 -2.66 -3.17
C LEU A 221 9.80 -1.83 -1.97
N GLU A 222 9.93 -2.47 -0.82
CA GLU A 222 10.50 -1.88 0.39
C GLU A 222 11.66 -2.75 0.85
N ILE A 223 12.88 -2.21 0.82
CA ILE A 223 14.07 -2.87 1.36
C ILE A 223 14.60 -2.04 2.51
N ILE A 224 14.76 -2.71 3.64
CA ILE A 224 15.13 -2.09 4.89
C ILE A 224 16.33 -2.83 5.44
N ASN A 225 17.47 -2.15 5.50
CA ASN A 225 18.65 -2.69 6.14
C ASN A 225 18.52 -2.58 7.67
N PRO A 226 18.45 -3.69 8.43
CA PRO A 226 18.37 -3.62 9.88
C PRO A 226 19.64 -2.95 10.43
N SER A 227 19.45 -1.91 11.23
CA SER A 227 20.56 -1.20 11.89
C SER A 227 21.29 -2.14 12.86
N HIS A 228 22.60 -1.92 13.07
CA HIS A 228 23.38 -2.67 14.06
C HIS A 228 22.65 -2.70 15.42
N GLY A 229 22.18 -3.88 15.83
CA GLY A 229 21.48 -4.11 17.10
C GLY A 229 19.98 -4.44 17.01
N SER A 230 19.33 -4.35 15.84
CA SER A 230 17.89 -4.63 15.70
C SER A 230 17.54 -6.11 15.49
N GLY A 231 18.42 -7.05 15.88
CA GLY A 231 18.18 -8.50 15.80
C GLY A 231 18.20 -9.14 14.41
N GLY A 232 18.09 -8.35 13.32
CA GLY A 232 18.16 -8.84 11.94
C GLY A 232 19.59 -8.91 11.38
N LYS A 233 19.80 -9.80 10.41
CA LYS A 233 21.06 -9.87 9.64
C LYS A 233 21.15 -8.63 8.75
N ALA A 234 22.19 -7.81 8.93
CA ALA A 234 22.45 -6.62 8.13
C ALA A 234 22.88 -7.00 6.70
N PHE A 235 22.49 -6.17 5.73
CA PHE A 235 22.88 -6.34 4.34
C PHE A 235 24.36 -6.04 4.15
N ASP A 236 24.96 -6.66 3.13
CA ASP A 236 26.31 -6.32 2.69
C ASP A 236 26.35 -4.86 2.22
N SER A 237 27.46 -4.18 2.53
CA SER A 237 27.71 -2.79 2.10
C SER A 237 27.80 -2.59 0.58
N ILE A 238 27.73 -3.69 -0.18
CA ILE A 238 27.78 -3.72 -1.64
C ILE A 238 26.45 -3.21 -2.25
N PHE A 239 25.33 -3.29 -1.52
CA PHE A 239 24.06 -2.75 -2.02
C PHE A 239 24.13 -1.22 -2.11
N GLY A 240 23.95 -0.70 -3.33
CA GLY A 240 24.08 0.73 -3.62
C GLY A 240 23.56 1.10 -5.01
N ASP A 241 23.91 2.29 -5.49
CA ASP A 241 23.39 2.86 -6.75
C ASP A 241 23.56 1.94 -7.98
N ARG A 242 24.55 1.03 -7.97
CA ARG A 242 24.76 0.04 -9.03
C ARG A 242 23.59 -0.93 -9.17
N VAL A 243 22.96 -1.33 -8.06
CA VAL A 243 21.79 -2.21 -8.10
C VAL A 243 20.59 -1.47 -8.72
N ILE A 244 20.36 -0.22 -8.32
CA ILE A 244 19.32 0.64 -8.93
C ILE A 244 19.58 0.82 -10.43
N LYS A 245 20.84 1.02 -10.83
CA LYS A 245 21.21 1.08 -12.25
C LYS A 245 20.80 -0.19 -12.99
N THR A 246 21.17 -1.36 -12.50
CA THR A 246 20.81 -2.64 -13.14
C THR A 246 19.29 -2.84 -13.23
N TRP A 247 18.56 -2.50 -12.16
CA TRP A 247 17.09 -2.51 -12.17
C TRP A 247 16.50 -1.55 -13.20
N SER A 248 17.04 -0.33 -13.28
CA SER A 248 16.62 0.66 -14.27
C SER A 248 16.89 0.19 -15.71
N GLU A 249 18.04 -0.43 -15.98
CA GLU A 249 18.36 -0.96 -17.31
C GLU A 249 17.39 -2.07 -17.71
N SER A 250 17.04 -2.96 -16.77
CA SER A 250 16.03 -4.00 -16.98
C SER A 250 14.64 -3.39 -17.23
N ALA A 251 14.29 -2.32 -16.51
CA ALA A 251 13.04 -1.62 -16.70
C ALA A 251 12.94 -0.91 -18.06
N ILE A 252 14.01 -0.27 -18.51
CA ILE A 252 14.06 0.38 -19.84
C ILE A 252 13.91 -0.65 -20.97
N LYS A 253 14.45 -1.86 -20.79
CA LYS A 253 14.33 -2.94 -21.78
C LYS A 253 12.96 -3.63 -21.79
N GLY A 254 12.07 -3.29 -20.85
CA GLY A 254 10.79 -4.00 -20.69
C GLY A 254 10.91 -5.34 -19.95
N GLU A 255 12.08 -5.67 -19.41
CA GLU A 255 12.38 -6.98 -18.81
C GLU A 255 12.01 -7.04 -17.32
N GLY A 256 11.82 -5.90 -16.65
CA GLY A 256 11.51 -5.85 -15.21
C GLY A 256 10.81 -4.57 -14.77
N PHE A 257 10.23 -4.57 -13.56
CA PHE A 257 9.66 -3.37 -12.89
C PHE A 257 8.74 -2.47 -13.74
N GLN A 258 8.01 -3.02 -14.71
CA GLN A 258 7.14 -2.23 -15.59
C GLN A 258 6.01 -1.53 -14.84
N VAL A 259 5.61 -2.09 -13.70
CA VAL A 259 4.50 -1.60 -12.87
C VAL A 259 4.94 -1.05 -11.51
N LEU A 260 6.25 -0.89 -11.27
CA LEU A 260 6.78 -0.43 -9.99
C LEU A 260 6.39 1.03 -9.73
N ARG A 261 5.48 1.26 -8.79
CA ARG A 261 5.00 2.59 -8.39
C ARG A 261 5.68 3.14 -7.15
N ILE A 262 6.09 2.27 -6.21
CA ILE A 262 6.71 2.67 -4.94
C ILE A 262 8.03 1.92 -4.76
N LEU A 263 9.12 2.66 -4.58
CA LEU A 263 10.40 2.12 -4.16
C LEU A 263 10.81 2.76 -2.83
N LYS A 264 11.04 1.94 -1.80
CA LYS A 264 11.53 2.39 -0.50
C LYS A 264 12.84 1.73 -0.15
N LEU A 265 13.84 2.52 0.20
CA LEU A 265 15.15 2.04 0.61
C LEU A 265 15.53 2.70 1.93
N ARG A 266 15.91 1.89 2.93
CA ARG A 266 16.24 2.41 4.26
C ARG A 266 17.57 1.86 4.76
N ASN A 267 18.36 2.73 5.39
CA ASN A 267 19.64 2.41 6.03
C ASN A 267 20.70 1.86 5.05
N PHE A 268 20.74 2.41 3.83
CA PHE A 268 21.73 2.03 2.81
C PHE A 268 22.66 3.19 2.47
N GLU A 269 23.87 3.19 3.06
CA GLU A 269 24.88 4.21 2.78
C GLU A 269 25.37 4.20 1.32
N GLY A 270 25.28 3.05 0.64
CA GLY A 270 25.63 2.92 -0.78
C GLY A 270 24.63 3.56 -1.75
N ILE A 271 23.46 3.99 -1.26
CA ILE A 271 22.44 4.68 -2.06
C ILE A 271 22.64 6.19 -1.92
N THR A 272 23.02 6.86 -3.01
CA THR A 272 23.43 8.26 -3.02
C THR A 272 22.59 9.07 -4.01
N ASN A 273 22.83 10.39 -4.10
CA ASN A 273 22.17 11.24 -5.11
C ASN A 273 22.43 10.78 -6.56
N ASN A 274 23.47 9.96 -6.81
CA ASN A 274 23.73 9.45 -8.15
C ASN A 274 22.65 8.47 -8.63
N CYS A 275 21.80 7.93 -7.76
CA CYS A 275 20.69 7.08 -8.19
C CYS A 275 19.65 7.80 -9.05
N PHE A 276 19.55 9.14 -8.95
CA PHE A 276 18.53 9.92 -9.66
C PHE A 276 18.59 9.77 -11.19
N GLN A 277 19.77 9.55 -11.75
CA GLN A 277 19.93 9.32 -13.18
C GLN A 277 19.31 7.98 -13.64
N TYR A 278 19.10 7.04 -12.71
CA TYR A 278 18.54 5.72 -12.96
C TYR A 278 17.05 5.63 -12.61
N ILE A 279 16.57 6.34 -11.58
CA ILE A 279 15.16 6.19 -11.15
C ILE A 279 14.14 6.65 -12.21
N ASN A 280 14.55 7.47 -13.19
CA ASN A 280 13.70 7.84 -14.31
C ASN A 280 13.53 6.72 -15.34
N GLY A 281 14.36 5.67 -15.30
CA GLY A 281 14.22 4.49 -16.15
C GLY A 281 13.05 3.57 -15.74
N PHE A 282 12.46 3.77 -14.56
CA PHE A 282 11.23 3.08 -14.17
C PHE A 282 10.01 3.79 -14.78
N PRO A 283 9.22 3.12 -15.65
CA PRO A 283 8.16 3.77 -16.41
C PRO A 283 7.09 4.43 -15.54
N VAL A 284 6.60 3.70 -14.53
CA VAL A 284 5.47 4.14 -13.70
C VAL A 284 5.85 4.54 -12.28
N LEU A 285 7.14 4.69 -11.96
CA LEU A 285 7.55 5.04 -10.59
C LEU A 285 6.95 6.39 -10.18
N ALA A 286 6.29 6.39 -9.03
CA ALA A 286 5.55 7.51 -8.47
C ALA A 286 6.18 8.03 -7.18
N VAL A 287 6.69 7.12 -6.36
CA VAL A 287 7.27 7.43 -5.05
C VAL A 287 8.62 6.74 -4.91
N PHE A 288 9.62 7.51 -4.53
CA PHE A 288 10.92 7.03 -4.08
C PHE A 288 11.16 7.54 -2.66
N ASP A 289 11.05 6.65 -1.66
CA ASP A 289 11.20 6.95 -0.23
C ASP A 289 12.56 6.44 0.26
N VAL A 290 13.43 7.36 0.66
CA VAL A 290 14.75 7.02 1.19
C VAL A 290 14.90 7.52 2.62
N LEU A 291 15.34 6.66 3.53
CA LEU A 291 15.55 7.00 4.93
C LEU A 291 16.91 6.51 5.39
N GLU A 292 17.71 7.41 5.99
CA GLU A 292 19.05 7.13 6.52
C GLU A 292 19.97 6.47 5.47
N CYS A 293 19.89 6.94 4.21
CA CYS A 293 20.75 6.55 3.10
C CYS A 293 21.91 7.54 2.90
N GLY A 294 22.87 7.21 2.02
CA GLY A 294 24.09 8.00 1.73
C GLY A 294 23.89 9.32 0.98
N PHE A 295 22.76 9.99 1.15
CA PHE A 295 22.44 11.27 0.51
C PHE A 295 23.24 12.39 1.19
N LYS A 296 24.05 13.12 0.41
CA LYS A 296 24.89 14.24 0.89
C LYS A 296 24.52 15.53 0.15
N GLY A 297 24.57 16.69 0.81
CA GLY A 297 24.34 18.00 0.19
C GLY A 297 22.86 18.40 0.09
N LEU A 298 22.47 19.08 -0.99
CA LEU A 298 21.08 19.48 -1.31
C LEU A 298 20.47 18.54 -2.38
N PRO A 299 19.91 17.38 -1.99
CA PRO A 299 19.31 16.41 -2.91
C PRO A 299 18.26 17.00 -3.87
N GLN A 300 17.59 18.07 -3.42
CA GLN A 300 16.50 18.76 -4.12
C GLN A 300 16.89 19.18 -5.54
N SER A 301 18.08 19.76 -5.71
CA SER A 301 18.47 20.37 -6.99
C SER A 301 18.65 19.38 -8.14
N GLY A 302 18.99 18.12 -7.84
CA GLY A 302 19.12 17.06 -8.84
C GLY A 302 17.77 16.43 -9.20
N ALA A 303 16.96 16.14 -8.17
CA ALA A 303 15.65 15.52 -8.29
C ALA A 303 14.67 16.40 -9.07
N GLU A 304 14.60 17.70 -8.74
CA GLU A 304 13.67 18.65 -9.38
C GLU A 304 13.93 18.82 -10.88
N ARG A 305 15.21 18.85 -11.29
CA ARG A 305 15.60 18.89 -12.72
C ARG A 305 15.10 17.69 -13.51
N LEU A 306 14.84 16.58 -12.84
CA LEU A 306 14.37 15.33 -13.40
C LEU A 306 12.86 15.12 -13.20
N GLY A 307 12.14 16.15 -12.74
CA GLY A 307 10.68 16.14 -12.56
C GLY A 307 10.19 15.61 -11.23
N TRP A 308 11.08 15.41 -10.24
CA TRP A 308 10.70 14.93 -8.91
C TRP A 308 10.45 16.07 -7.94
N VAL A 309 9.35 16.00 -7.20
CA VAL A 309 9.07 16.88 -6.06
C VAL A 309 9.69 16.26 -4.82
N THR A 310 10.53 17.03 -4.12
CA THR A 310 11.25 16.56 -2.93
C THR A 310 10.53 16.97 -1.65
N HIS A 311 10.36 16.02 -0.73
CA HIS A 311 9.75 16.24 0.58
C HIS A 311 10.71 15.76 1.67
N PRO A 312 11.46 16.66 2.33
CA PRO A 312 12.40 16.30 3.39
C PRO A 312 11.64 15.85 4.65
N ASP A 313 12.10 14.75 5.25
CA ASP A 313 11.54 14.10 6.44
C ASP A 313 10.02 13.85 6.40
N GLY A 314 9.37 13.95 5.24
CA GLY A 314 7.93 13.77 5.15
C GLY A 314 7.53 12.30 5.24
N ALA A 315 6.40 12.01 5.88
CA ALA A 315 5.78 10.71 5.68
C ALA A 315 5.09 10.65 4.31
N PHE A 316 5.52 9.69 3.50
CA PHE A 316 5.06 9.56 2.11
C PHE A 316 3.53 9.41 1.98
N LEU A 317 2.87 8.70 2.90
CA LEU A 317 1.42 8.53 2.86
C LEU A 317 0.69 9.87 3.07
N GLU A 318 1.13 10.66 4.04
CA GLU A 318 0.60 11.98 4.35
C GLU A 318 0.79 12.95 3.18
N ILE A 319 1.95 12.90 2.51
CA ILE A 319 2.22 13.67 1.28
C ILE A 319 1.17 13.34 0.21
N LEU A 320 0.97 12.04 -0.06
CA LEU A 320 -0.02 11.58 -1.04
C LEU A 320 -1.45 11.96 -0.66
N GLN A 321 -1.81 11.88 0.63
CA GLN A 321 -3.12 12.33 1.12
C GLN A 321 -3.32 13.83 0.86
N SER A 322 -2.29 14.64 1.10
CA SER A 322 -2.30 16.08 0.78
C SER A 322 -2.50 16.30 -0.72
N ASP A 323 -1.79 15.55 -1.56
CA ASP A 323 -1.91 15.69 -3.01
C ASP A 323 -3.30 15.30 -3.53
N CYS A 324 -3.94 14.29 -2.93
CA CYS A 324 -5.34 13.97 -3.24
C CYS A 324 -6.29 15.10 -2.86
N VAL A 325 -6.05 15.81 -1.76
CA VAL A 325 -6.85 16.99 -1.39
C VAL A 325 -6.67 18.11 -2.41
N LYS A 326 -5.43 18.39 -2.84
CA LYS A 326 -5.17 19.36 -3.92
C LYS A 326 -5.86 18.94 -5.22
N GLN A 327 -5.82 17.65 -5.56
CA GLN A 327 -6.51 17.09 -6.71
C GLN A 327 -8.00 17.36 -6.65
N THR A 328 -8.60 17.04 -5.51
CA THR A 328 -10.03 17.23 -5.27
C THR A 328 -10.42 18.71 -5.39
N MET A 329 -9.61 19.63 -4.84
CA MET A 329 -9.86 21.07 -4.95
C MET A 329 -9.80 21.56 -6.40
N ALA A 330 -8.85 21.08 -7.20
CA ALA A 330 -8.79 21.45 -8.61
C ALA A 330 -9.96 20.85 -9.41
N LEU A 331 -10.36 19.60 -9.12
CA LEU A 331 -11.52 18.96 -9.73
C LEU A 331 -12.80 19.76 -9.46
N ARG A 332 -13.00 20.22 -8.22
CA ARG A 332 -14.13 21.10 -7.89
C ARG A 332 -14.11 22.39 -8.70
N THR A 333 -12.93 22.99 -8.82
CA THR A 333 -12.75 24.20 -9.64
C THR A 333 -13.09 23.96 -11.10
N SER A 334 -12.66 22.84 -11.69
CA SER A 334 -12.99 22.49 -13.08
C SER A 334 -14.47 22.15 -13.29
N LEU A 335 -15.15 21.65 -12.25
CA LEU A 335 -16.58 21.34 -12.29
C LEU A 335 -17.48 22.52 -11.92
N GLY A 336 -16.93 23.71 -11.69
CA GLY A 336 -17.70 24.90 -11.26
C GLY A 336 -18.29 24.79 -9.85
N LEU A 337 -17.80 23.86 -9.03
CA LEU A 337 -18.24 23.68 -7.65
C LEU A 337 -17.49 24.64 -6.72
N PRO A 338 -18.12 25.14 -5.64
CA PRO A 338 -17.47 26.03 -4.69
C PRO A 338 -16.27 25.33 -4.05
N ILE A 339 -15.11 25.98 -4.02
CA ILE A 339 -13.94 25.47 -3.32
C ILE A 339 -14.23 25.55 -1.82
N LYS A 340 -14.24 24.38 -1.16
CA LYS A 340 -14.36 24.29 0.29
C LYS A 340 -13.04 23.76 0.85
N PRO A 341 -12.63 24.16 2.07
CA PRO A 341 -11.56 23.48 2.77
C PRO A 341 -11.97 22.02 2.99
N ILE A 342 -11.35 21.09 2.27
CA ILE A 342 -11.62 19.66 2.42
C ILE A 342 -10.58 19.10 3.36
N ARG A 343 -11.02 18.69 4.55
CA ARG A 343 -10.20 17.84 5.41
C ARG A 343 -10.48 16.40 5.05
N ARG A 344 -9.49 15.70 4.52
CA ARG A 344 -9.62 14.25 4.33
C ARG A 344 -9.54 13.56 5.70
N PRO A 345 -10.44 12.61 6.01
CA PRO A 345 -10.24 11.77 7.17
C PRO A 345 -8.90 11.04 7.05
N THR A 346 -8.28 10.77 8.20
CA THR A 346 -7.12 9.88 8.26
C THR A 346 -7.51 8.55 7.63
N ALA A 347 -6.65 8.01 6.77
CA ALA A 347 -6.87 6.66 6.26
C ALA A 347 -7.00 5.67 7.41
N GLU A 348 -8.03 4.83 7.38
CA GLU A 348 -8.25 3.78 8.36
C GLU A 348 -7.92 2.42 7.75
N PRO A 349 -7.39 1.45 8.52
CA PRO A 349 -7.24 0.09 8.07
C PRO A 349 -8.57 -0.46 7.54
N LEU A 350 -8.61 -0.78 6.25
CA LEU A 350 -9.79 -1.36 5.63
C LEU A 350 -9.99 -2.79 6.11
N TRP A 351 -11.23 -3.13 6.46
CA TRP A 351 -11.56 -4.45 6.95
C TRP A 351 -11.57 -5.49 5.81
N ASN A 352 -10.90 -6.63 6.00
CA ASN A 352 -10.81 -7.69 4.99
C ASN A 352 -12.16 -8.22 4.48
N LYS A 353 -13.23 -8.10 5.28
CA LYS A 353 -14.59 -8.51 4.90
C LYS A 353 -15.46 -7.34 4.42
N ALA A 354 -14.88 -6.15 4.24
CA ALA A 354 -15.60 -5.02 3.68
C ALA A 354 -16.00 -5.34 2.24
N ARG A 355 -17.24 -5.01 1.89
CA ARG A 355 -17.77 -5.17 0.53
C ARG A 355 -17.11 -4.17 -0.40
N ILE A 356 -16.79 -4.64 -1.59
CA ILE A 356 -16.29 -3.86 -2.70
C ILE A 356 -17.48 -3.44 -3.55
N THR A 357 -17.49 -2.16 -3.93
CA THR A 357 -18.42 -1.64 -4.93
C THR A 357 -17.63 -1.25 -6.16
N MET A 358 -18.01 -1.76 -7.32
CA MET A 358 -17.44 -1.36 -8.61
C MET A 358 -18.05 -0.03 -9.05
N MET A 359 -17.21 0.94 -9.42
CA MET A 359 -17.63 2.27 -9.81
C MET A 359 -17.10 2.63 -11.19
N PRO A 360 -17.93 3.08 -12.15
CA PRO A 360 -17.44 3.55 -13.43
C PRO A 360 -16.37 4.63 -13.27
N ARG A 361 -15.25 4.50 -13.97
CA ARG A 361 -14.13 5.45 -13.87
C ARG A 361 -14.51 6.86 -14.32
N ALA A 362 -15.49 6.97 -15.23
CA ALA A 362 -16.08 8.23 -15.64
C ALA A 362 -16.74 9.00 -14.48
N ASP A 363 -17.22 8.29 -13.44
CA ASP A 363 -17.91 8.89 -12.29
C ASP A 363 -16.96 9.27 -11.15
N ILE A 364 -15.72 8.75 -11.16
CA ILE A 364 -14.71 9.00 -10.13
C ILE A 364 -14.47 10.50 -9.90
N PRO A 365 -14.26 11.35 -10.94
CA PRO A 365 -14.04 12.78 -10.73
C PRO A 365 -15.20 13.46 -10.00
N ALA A 366 -16.45 13.12 -10.36
CA ALA A 366 -17.63 13.68 -9.73
C ALA A 366 -17.72 13.26 -8.25
N ILE A 367 -17.33 12.03 -7.95
CA ILE A 367 -17.44 11.42 -6.63
C ILE A 367 -16.31 11.84 -5.70
N LEU A 368 -15.09 12.04 -6.22
CA LEU A 368 -13.99 12.67 -5.49
C LEU A 368 -14.32 14.13 -5.20
N ALA A 369 -14.87 14.86 -6.19
CA ALA A 369 -15.28 16.25 -6.03
C ALA A 369 -16.52 16.43 -5.16
N ALA A 370 -17.36 15.40 -5.03
CA ALA A 370 -18.56 15.42 -4.21
C ALA A 370 -18.21 15.71 -2.75
N ASP A 371 -19.15 16.35 -2.06
CA ASP A 371 -19.01 16.75 -0.66
C ASP A 371 -19.19 15.50 0.24
N ARG A 372 -18.29 14.51 0.12
CA ARG A 372 -18.35 13.25 0.88
C ARG A 372 -18.15 13.47 2.38
N ALA A 373 -17.50 14.57 2.76
CA ALA A 373 -17.44 15.02 4.15
C ALA A 373 -18.79 15.58 4.67
N SER A 374 -19.78 15.80 3.81
CA SER A 374 -21.06 16.44 4.17
C SER A 374 -22.19 15.48 4.52
N SER A 375 -21.98 14.16 4.54
CA SER A 375 -23.02 13.24 5.04
C SER A 375 -23.37 13.50 6.52
N THR A 376 -22.55 14.27 7.25
CA THR A 376 -23.03 15.19 8.30
C THR A 376 -22.10 16.41 8.36
N PRO A 377 -22.56 17.64 8.03
CA PRO A 377 -21.75 18.87 8.12
C PRO A 377 -21.32 19.23 9.56
N THR A 378 -21.71 18.41 10.53
CA THR A 378 -21.62 18.65 11.97
C THR A 378 -21.12 17.42 12.73
N ALA A 379 -20.50 16.42 12.09
CA ALA A 379 -19.64 15.52 12.84
C ALA A 379 -18.28 16.22 12.98
N PRO A 380 -18.03 17.01 14.06
CA PRO A 380 -16.68 17.49 14.33
C PRO A 380 -15.75 16.29 14.24
N ASN A 381 -14.51 16.52 13.83
CA ASN A 381 -13.50 15.47 13.87
C ASN A 381 -13.18 15.24 15.35
N THR A 382 -14.11 14.56 16.03
CA THR A 382 -14.21 14.45 17.49
C THR A 382 -12.89 13.94 18.03
N ALA A 383 -12.26 12.99 17.34
CA ALA A 383 -10.95 12.48 17.69
C ALA A 383 -9.86 13.56 17.70
N TYR A 384 -9.81 14.45 16.69
CA TYR A 384 -8.84 15.53 16.64
C TYR A 384 -9.13 16.62 17.68
N ASP A 385 -10.38 17.06 17.79
CA ASP A 385 -10.76 18.13 18.73
C ASP A 385 -10.54 17.66 20.18
N LEU A 386 -10.90 16.41 20.49
CA LEU A 386 -10.60 15.77 21.78
C LEU A 386 -9.08 15.66 21.99
N ALA A 387 -8.31 15.28 20.97
CA ALA A 387 -6.85 15.21 21.08
C ALA A 387 -6.24 16.61 21.32
N GLN A 388 -6.75 17.65 20.67
CA GLN A 388 -6.33 19.04 20.85
C GLN A 388 -6.63 19.54 22.26
N GLU A 389 -7.82 19.25 22.77
CA GLU A 389 -8.19 19.54 24.16
C GLU A 389 -7.27 18.78 25.15
N GLN A 390 -7.03 17.49 24.91
CA GLN A 390 -6.14 16.66 25.75
C GLN A 390 -4.70 17.18 25.77
N VAL A 391 -4.13 17.52 24.61
CA VAL A 391 -2.78 18.11 24.54
C VAL A 391 -2.75 19.46 25.25
N SER A 392 -3.80 20.27 25.11
CA SER A 392 -3.90 21.56 25.78
C SER A 392 -3.95 21.40 27.31
N LYS A 393 -4.72 20.43 27.82
CA LYS A 393 -4.74 20.06 29.26
C LYS A 393 -3.38 19.56 29.74
N LEU A 394 -2.68 18.74 28.94
CA LEU A 394 -1.33 18.29 29.27
C LEU A 394 -0.34 19.46 29.36
N ARG A 395 -0.47 20.49 28.52
CA ARG A 395 0.37 21.68 28.57
C ARG A 395 0.14 22.55 29.82
N GLN A 396 -1.05 22.54 30.38
CA GLN A 396 -1.37 23.31 31.59
C GLN A 396 -0.72 22.74 32.85
N THR A 397 -0.39 21.44 32.88
CA THR A 397 0.20 20.78 34.05
C THR A 397 1.73 20.60 33.90
N PRO A 398 2.53 20.72 34.98
CA PRO A 398 3.97 20.44 34.92
C PRO A 398 4.28 19.00 34.49
N THR A 399 3.50 18.03 34.98
CA THR A 399 3.64 16.60 34.64
C THR A 399 3.29 16.32 33.18
N GLY A 400 2.23 16.94 32.65
CA GLY A 400 1.86 16.81 31.24
C GLY A 400 2.87 17.46 30.29
N ARG A 401 3.45 18.62 30.66
CA ARG A 401 4.57 19.23 29.92
C ARG A 401 5.80 18.32 29.89
N ALA A 402 6.16 17.73 31.03
CA ALA A 402 7.25 16.76 31.10
C ALA A 402 6.96 15.53 30.22
N LYS A 403 5.70 15.05 30.18
CA LYS A 403 5.28 13.94 29.32
C LYS A 403 5.44 14.29 27.83
N LEU A 404 4.93 15.45 27.39
CA LEU A 404 5.08 15.93 26.01
C LEU A 404 6.56 16.12 25.63
N ALA A 405 7.37 16.66 26.55
CA ALA A 405 8.81 16.81 26.36
C ALA A 405 9.53 15.46 26.22
N ARG A 406 9.17 14.44 27.02
CA ARG A 406 9.70 13.06 26.90
C ARG A 406 9.33 12.41 25.58
N MET A 407 8.11 12.66 25.08
CA MET A 407 7.70 12.21 23.74
C MET A 407 8.50 12.92 22.64
N GLY A 408 9.10 14.06 22.95
CA GLY A 408 9.83 14.87 21.99
C GLY A 408 8.92 15.47 20.91
N PHE A 409 7.61 15.49 21.12
CA PHE A 409 6.63 15.95 20.14
C PHE A 409 6.36 17.45 20.27
N SER A 410 6.21 18.12 19.14
CA SER A 410 5.57 19.44 19.05
C SER A 410 4.09 19.35 19.47
N HIS A 411 3.41 20.50 19.58
CA HIS A 411 1.96 20.50 19.87
C HIS A 411 1.19 19.64 18.86
N PHE A 412 1.38 19.95 17.58
CA PHE A 412 0.66 19.33 16.48
C PHE A 412 0.99 17.86 16.34
N GLU A 413 2.26 17.51 16.51
CA GLU A 413 2.72 16.12 16.55
C GLU A 413 2.03 15.31 17.65
N ALA A 414 1.87 15.91 18.83
CA ALA A 414 1.16 15.27 19.94
C ALA A 414 -0.34 15.14 19.68
N VAL A 415 -0.98 16.17 19.08
CA VAL A 415 -2.40 16.12 18.71
C VAL A 415 -2.63 15.06 17.64
N ASP A 416 -1.82 15.04 16.58
CA ASP A 416 -1.88 14.06 15.51
C ASP A 416 -1.70 12.64 16.06
N TYR A 417 -0.65 12.43 16.86
CA TYR A 417 -0.39 11.15 17.51
C TYR A 417 -1.58 10.69 18.36
N MET A 418 -2.14 11.56 19.21
CA MET A 418 -3.27 11.20 20.07
C MET A 418 -4.54 10.94 19.27
N SER A 419 -4.83 11.77 18.27
CA SER A 419 -6.03 11.63 17.42
C SER A 419 -6.02 10.33 16.62
N ARG A 420 -4.83 9.82 16.27
CA ARG A 420 -4.64 8.60 15.46
C ARG A 420 -4.22 7.39 16.28
N LYS A 421 -4.07 7.50 17.59
CA LYS A 421 -3.48 6.43 18.41
C LYS A 421 -4.22 5.09 18.24
N GLY A 422 -5.54 5.10 18.31
CA GLY A 422 -6.36 3.90 18.16
C GLY A 422 -6.25 3.29 16.75
N ILE A 423 -6.16 4.12 15.72
CA ILE A 423 -6.01 3.68 14.33
C ILE A 423 -4.61 3.08 14.11
N ARG A 424 -3.56 3.75 14.61
CA ARG A 424 -2.16 3.28 14.51
C ARG A 424 -1.93 1.93 15.16
N GLU A 425 -2.63 1.64 16.25
CA GLU A 425 -2.58 0.33 16.92
C GLU A 425 -3.20 -0.80 16.08
N LEU A 426 -4.05 -0.46 15.11
CA LEU A 426 -4.68 -1.38 14.16
C LEU A 426 -3.97 -1.43 12.81
N GLU A 427 -2.98 -0.56 12.56
CA GLU A 427 -2.22 -0.57 11.31
C GLU A 427 -1.47 -1.90 11.19
N THR A 428 -1.82 -2.67 10.15
CA THR A 428 -1.01 -3.80 9.73
C THR A 428 0.28 -3.30 9.09
N TRP A 429 1.24 -4.18 8.93
CA TRP A 429 2.55 -3.78 8.47
C TRP A 429 2.56 -3.25 7.03
N GLU A 430 1.67 -3.78 6.19
CA GLU A 430 1.49 -3.36 4.79
C GLU A 430 0.60 -2.13 4.66
N PHE A 431 -0.13 -1.74 5.71
CA PHE A 431 -1.18 -0.73 5.67
C PHE A 431 -0.73 0.55 4.96
N ARG A 432 0.42 1.10 5.34
CA ARG A 432 0.89 2.38 4.80
C ARG A 432 1.24 2.30 3.32
N THR A 433 1.95 1.25 2.90
CA THR A 433 2.32 1.05 1.49
C THR A 433 1.09 0.76 0.64
N TYR A 434 0.19 -0.10 1.11
CA TYR A 434 -1.05 -0.42 0.42
C TYR A 434 -1.97 0.80 0.27
N THR A 435 -2.15 1.56 1.35
CA THR A 435 -2.93 2.81 1.30
C THR A 435 -2.31 3.83 0.36
N ALA A 436 -0.97 3.92 0.31
CA ALA A 436 -0.29 4.79 -0.64
C ALA A 436 -0.49 4.35 -2.10
N LEU A 437 -0.49 3.04 -2.39
CA LEU A 437 -0.85 2.52 -3.70
C LEU A 437 -2.27 2.95 -4.10
N ASN A 438 -3.22 2.89 -3.16
CA ASN A 438 -4.58 3.36 -3.37
C ASN A 438 -4.62 4.88 -3.67
N ARG A 439 -3.83 5.69 -2.97
CA ARG A 439 -3.72 7.14 -3.26
C ARG A 439 -3.07 7.42 -4.60
N ILE A 440 -2.06 6.65 -5.01
CA ILE A 440 -1.47 6.77 -6.35
C ILE A 440 -2.50 6.40 -7.41
N SER A 441 -3.29 5.36 -7.17
CA SER A 441 -4.38 4.92 -8.07
C SER A 441 -5.43 6.02 -8.23
N GLU A 442 -5.82 6.69 -7.15
CA GLU A 442 -6.70 7.87 -7.18
C GLU A 442 -6.07 9.05 -7.96
N LEU A 443 -4.81 9.37 -7.67
CA LEU A 443 -4.10 10.50 -8.26
C LEU A 443 -3.85 10.34 -9.76
N ARG A 444 -3.60 9.12 -10.22
CA ARG A 444 -3.27 8.80 -11.61
C ARG A 444 -4.41 8.13 -12.38
N SER A 445 -5.52 7.83 -11.70
CA SER A 445 -6.65 7.04 -12.26
C SER A 445 -6.21 5.71 -12.88
N ASP A 446 -5.08 5.18 -12.41
CA ASP A 446 -4.35 4.04 -12.96
C ASP A 446 -3.94 4.11 -14.45
N GLU A 447 -3.94 5.29 -15.08
CA GLU A 447 -3.54 5.42 -16.48
C GLU A 447 -2.09 4.99 -16.75
N ASP A 448 -1.23 5.11 -15.73
CA ASP A 448 0.15 4.62 -15.77
C ASP A 448 0.23 3.10 -15.86
N LEU A 449 -0.63 2.36 -15.13
CA LEU A 449 -0.69 0.89 -15.26
C LEU A 449 -1.30 0.49 -16.62
N ARG A 450 -2.26 1.26 -17.14
CA ARG A 450 -2.82 1.00 -18.47
C ARG A 450 -1.76 1.21 -19.55
N ALA A 451 -0.95 2.26 -19.42
CA ALA A 451 0.18 2.52 -20.29
C ALA A 451 1.26 1.41 -20.20
N ALA A 452 1.38 0.74 -19.05
CA ALA A 452 2.22 -0.45 -18.88
C ALA A 452 1.59 -1.74 -19.45
N GLY A 453 0.43 -1.66 -20.09
CA GLY A 453 -0.23 -2.77 -20.78
C GLY A 453 -1.17 -3.61 -19.92
N LEU A 454 -1.52 -3.14 -18.71
CA LEU A 454 -2.43 -3.87 -17.83
C LEU A 454 -3.88 -3.54 -18.16
N ASP A 455 -4.74 -4.56 -18.08
CA ASP A 455 -6.19 -4.37 -18.14
C ASP A 455 -6.71 -3.95 -16.77
N ILE A 456 -7.28 -2.76 -16.75
CA ILE A 456 -7.73 -2.08 -15.53
C ILE A 456 -9.26 -2.02 -15.48
N GLY A 457 -9.92 -2.37 -16.60
CA GLY A 457 -11.35 -2.22 -16.80
C GLY A 457 -11.84 -0.77 -16.76
N ASP A 458 -13.13 -0.62 -17.05
CA ASP A 458 -13.84 0.67 -17.03
C ASP A 458 -14.36 1.04 -15.64
N CYS A 459 -14.26 0.13 -14.67
CA CYS A 459 -14.67 0.33 -13.29
C CYS A 459 -13.46 0.34 -12.34
N ALA A 460 -13.52 1.16 -11.30
CA ALA A 460 -12.58 1.11 -10.18
C ALA A 460 -13.27 0.46 -8.97
N PRO A 461 -12.60 -0.49 -8.29
CA PRO A 461 -13.10 -1.03 -7.04
C PRO A 461 -13.01 0.02 -5.93
N MET A 462 -14.06 0.09 -5.12
CA MET A 462 -14.12 0.97 -3.96
C MET A 462 -14.51 0.23 -2.69
N VAL A 463 -13.93 0.64 -1.57
CA VAL A 463 -14.24 0.11 -0.24
C VAL A 463 -14.41 1.27 0.72
N SER A 464 -15.57 1.35 1.39
CA SER A 464 -15.86 2.42 2.36
C SER A 464 -15.65 3.84 1.80
N GLY A 465 -15.89 4.03 0.49
CA GLY A 465 -15.67 5.31 -0.18
C GLY A 465 -14.22 5.58 -0.59
N GLU A 466 -13.28 4.67 -0.36
CA GLU A 466 -11.90 4.77 -0.86
C GLU A 466 -11.72 3.95 -2.13
N ILE A 467 -11.01 4.51 -3.11
CA ILE A 467 -10.59 3.77 -4.31
C ILE A 467 -9.46 2.83 -3.89
N ILE A 468 -9.52 1.56 -4.30
CA ILE A 468 -8.43 0.60 -4.11
C ILE A 468 -7.81 0.23 -5.46
N SER A 469 -6.65 -0.44 -5.43
CA SER A 469 -6.04 -0.99 -6.64
C SER A 469 -7.04 -1.83 -7.46
N ALA A 470 -7.14 -1.55 -8.77
CA ALA A 470 -7.99 -2.30 -9.70
C ALA A 470 -7.59 -3.77 -9.83
N ILE A 471 -6.30 -4.04 -9.59
CA ILE A 471 -5.69 -5.35 -9.69
C ILE A 471 -5.41 -5.84 -8.26
N PRO A 472 -5.76 -7.11 -7.92
CA PRO A 472 -5.47 -7.68 -6.61
C PRO A 472 -3.98 -7.55 -6.25
N VAL A 473 -3.68 -7.31 -4.98
CA VAL A 473 -2.30 -7.14 -4.49
C VAL A 473 -1.95 -8.21 -3.48
N ALA A 474 -0.88 -8.95 -3.76
CA ALA A 474 -0.23 -9.84 -2.82
C ALA A 474 0.92 -9.11 -2.10
N SER A 475 0.82 -8.99 -0.78
CA SER A 475 1.87 -8.41 0.06
C SER A 475 2.65 -9.52 0.76
N LEU A 476 3.96 -9.55 0.58
CA LEU A 476 4.85 -10.48 1.28
C LEU A 476 5.93 -9.70 2.02
N ARG A 477 6.09 -10.00 3.31
CA ARG A 477 7.25 -9.55 4.10
C ARG A 477 8.22 -10.69 4.35
N LEU A 478 9.51 -10.43 4.16
CA LEU A 478 10.62 -11.33 4.45
C LEU A 478 11.53 -10.69 5.48
N GLY A 479 11.59 -11.28 6.67
CA GLY A 479 12.35 -10.80 7.81
C GLY A 479 11.48 -10.32 8.98
N PRO A 480 12.11 -9.99 10.12
CA PRO A 480 11.40 -9.64 11.34
C PRO A 480 10.60 -8.35 11.20
N HIS A 481 9.57 -8.22 12.05
CA HIS A 481 8.89 -6.94 12.19
C HIS A 481 9.83 -5.93 12.83
N LEU A 482 10.30 -5.00 12.01
CA LEU A 482 11.08 -3.88 12.51
C LEU A 482 10.12 -2.85 13.11
N VAL A 483 10.21 -2.66 14.42
CA VAL A 483 9.53 -1.57 15.13
C VAL A 483 10.28 -0.31 14.80
N TYR A 484 9.88 0.37 13.73
CA TYR A 484 10.37 1.70 13.48
C TYR A 484 9.67 2.66 14.45
N PRO A 485 10.40 3.33 15.36
CA PRO A 485 9.84 4.52 15.97
C PRO A 485 9.46 5.42 14.81
N LEU A 486 8.18 5.80 14.74
CA LEU A 486 7.68 6.78 13.78
C LEU A 486 8.68 7.94 13.81
N ALA A 487 9.48 8.10 12.75
CA ALA A 487 10.50 9.13 12.73
C ALA A 487 9.80 10.47 12.99
N ARG A 488 10.46 11.41 13.68
CA ARG A 488 9.87 12.68 14.12
C ARG A 488 9.15 13.44 12.98
N GLY A 489 9.62 13.29 11.73
CA GLY A 489 9.02 13.87 10.52
C GLY A 489 7.81 13.12 9.93
N GLN A 490 7.45 11.95 10.44
CA GLN A 490 6.27 11.21 10.00
C GLN A 490 4.95 11.73 10.60
N LEU A 491 5.01 12.83 11.33
CA LEU A 491 3.86 13.49 11.93
C LEU A 491 3.54 14.73 11.11
N HIS A 492 2.33 14.75 10.56
CA HIS A 492 1.83 15.79 9.69
C HIS A 492 1.78 17.15 10.42
N GLN A 493 2.34 18.21 9.83
CA GLN A 493 1.85 19.56 10.14
C GLN A 493 0.49 19.72 9.45
N PRO A 494 -0.59 20.05 10.17
CA PRO A 494 -1.90 20.23 9.56
C PRO A 494 -1.83 21.28 8.45
N PHE A 495 -2.08 20.83 7.23
CA PHE A 495 -2.29 21.63 6.01
C PHE A 495 -3.33 22.76 6.16
N TYR A 496 -4.13 22.71 7.22
CA TYR A 496 -5.48 23.29 7.27
C TYR A 496 -5.59 24.65 7.96
N ASP A 497 -4.53 25.15 8.62
CA ASP A 497 -4.57 26.46 9.30
C ASP A 497 -4.08 27.63 8.43
N GLY A 498 -3.46 27.35 7.28
CA GLY A 498 -3.08 28.37 6.31
C GLY A 498 -4.22 28.64 5.33
N GLY A 499 -4.93 29.76 5.48
CA GLY A 499 -5.81 30.26 4.42
C GLY A 499 -5.07 30.37 3.09
N MET A 500 -5.78 30.35 1.95
CA MET A 500 -5.25 30.18 0.57
C MET A 500 -4.00 31.00 0.14
N ASN A 501 -3.59 31.99 0.92
CA ASN A 501 -2.38 32.78 0.68
C ASN A 501 -1.14 32.22 1.39
N ASP A 502 -1.30 31.24 2.29
CA ASP A 502 -0.20 30.67 3.01
C ASP A 502 0.31 29.43 2.29
N SER A 503 1.53 29.55 1.79
CA SER A 503 2.34 28.45 1.31
C SER A 503 2.73 27.52 2.46
N SER A 504 1.75 26.96 3.18
CA SER A 504 1.91 26.17 4.42
C SER A 504 2.53 24.78 4.19
N LEU A 505 2.77 24.40 2.93
CA LEU A 505 3.70 23.32 2.57
C LEU A 505 5.16 23.75 2.51
N LYS A 506 5.45 25.05 2.53
CA LYS A 506 6.81 25.45 2.77
C LYS A 506 7.10 25.08 4.22
N TYR A 507 7.78 23.97 4.38
CA TYR A 507 8.98 23.93 5.20
C TYR A 507 9.76 25.24 4.93
N THR A 508 9.35 26.38 5.52
CA THR A 508 10.01 27.69 5.40
C THR A 508 11.11 27.83 6.45
N SER A 509 11.61 26.72 6.99
CA SER A 509 12.99 26.75 7.44
C SER A 509 13.82 27.13 6.21
N ARG A 510 14.47 28.30 6.21
CA ARG A 510 15.45 28.70 5.17
C ARG A 510 16.58 27.66 4.96
N LYS A 511 16.61 26.59 5.76
CA LYS A 511 17.52 25.45 5.74
C LYS A 511 16.76 24.14 5.45
N VAL A 512 15.93 24.12 4.40
CA VAL A 512 15.16 22.92 4.03
C VAL A 512 16.12 21.77 3.71
N GLY A 513 16.08 20.70 4.50
CA GLY A 513 16.90 19.49 4.29
C GLY A 513 18.25 19.45 5.00
N GLU A 514 18.72 20.53 5.64
CA GLU A 514 19.93 20.46 6.47
C GLU A 514 19.65 19.61 7.72
N GLY A 515 20.22 18.40 7.75
CA GLY A 515 20.02 17.43 8.84
C GLY A 515 18.78 16.56 8.71
N ALA A 516 18.09 16.61 7.58
CA ALA A 516 17.02 15.66 7.29
C ALA A 516 17.59 14.24 7.23
N LYS A 517 16.91 13.31 7.88
CA LYS A 517 17.31 11.90 7.91
C LYS A 517 16.69 11.13 6.76
N GLY A 518 15.55 11.59 6.24
CA GLY A 518 14.88 10.95 5.12
C GLY A 518 14.37 11.95 4.10
N PHE A 519 14.11 11.44 2.90
CA PHE A 519 13.53 12.20 1.80
C PHE A 519 12.51 11.32 1.10
N VAL A 520 11.35 11.89 0.82
CA VAL A 520 10.36 11.29 -0.07
C VAL A 520 10.37 12.09 -1.36
N TYR A 521 10.58 11.43 -2.48
CA TYR A 521 10.48 12.02 -3.81
C TYR A 521 9.20 11.52 -4.47
N THR A 522 8.38 12.44 -4.95
CA THR A 522 7.14 12.12 -5.65
C THR A 522 7.17 12.66 -7.07
N ARG A 523 6.76 11.84 -8.04
CA ARG A 523 6.58 12.23 -9.44
C ARG A 523 5.15 11.90 -9.85
N ILE A 524 4.21 12.77 -9.52
CA ILE A 524 2.78 12.53 -9.79
C ILE A 524 2.30 13.59 -10.76
N HIS A 525 2.14 13.20 -12.02
CA HIS A 525 1.54 14.02 -13.05
C HIS A 525 0.04 13.71 -13.10
N TRP A 526 -0.78 14.59 -12.53
CA TRP A 526 -2.20 14.65 -12.88
C TRP A 526 -2.36 15.24 -14.28
N ALA A 527 -3.18 14.61 -15.13
CA ALA A 527 -3.59 15.21 -16.38
C ALA A 527 -4.26 16.54 -16.09
N ALA A 528 -3.77 17.64 -16.67
CA ALA A 528 -4.46 18.91 -16.59
C ALA A 528 -5.88 18.67 -17.11
N VAL A 529 -6.88 18.83 -16.25
CA VAL A 529 -8.29 18.65 -16.62
C VAL A 529 -8.51 19.57 -17.81
N ALA A 530 -8.60 18.99 -19.00
CA ALA A 530 -8.84 19.75 -20.21
C ALA A 530 -10.13 20.51 -19.93
N ARG A 531 -10.06 21.84 -19.91
CA ARG A 531 -11.25 22.68 -19.82
C ARG A 531 -12.10 22.27 -21.01
N THR A 532 -13.10 21.43 -20.78
CA THR A 532 -14.12 21.16 -21.76
C THR A 532 -14.68 22.53 -22.09
N ARG A 533 -14.34 23.01 -23.28
CA ARG A 533 -14.93 24.22 -23.83
C ARG A 533 -16.42 23.95 -23.81
N THR A 534 -17.12 24.61 -22.89
CA THR A 534 -18.56 24.76 -22.97
C THR A 534 -18.84 25.21 -24.39
N ILE A 535 -19.49 24.31 -25.12
CA ILE A 535 -20.05 24.53 -26.43
C ILE A 535 -20.94 25.76 -26.28
N ASP A 536 -20.50 26.87 -26.87
CA ASP A 536 -21.36 28.02 -27.16
C ASP A 536 -22.37 27.57 -28.23
N GLU A 537 -23.36 26.78 -27.81
CA GLU A 537 -24.65 26.63 -28.47
C GLU A 537 -25.66 27.41 -27.63
N ALA A 538 -25.61 28.74 -27.75
CA ALA A 538 -26.69 29.63 -27.36
C ALA A 538 -26.52 31.00 -28.03
N GLU A 539 -26.47 31.07 -29.36
CA GLU A 539 -26.77 32.25 -30.21
C GLU A 539 -26.42 31.90 -31.68
N GLY A 540 -27.29 31.78 -32.67
CA GLY A 540 -28.74 31.92 -32.74
C GLY A 540 -29.24 31.38 -34.09
N GLY A 541 -30.52 31.02 -34.12
CA GLY A 541 -31.26 30.77 -35.37
C GLY A 541 -31.91 32.04 -35.91
N GLY A 542 -32.12 32.06 -37.24
CA GLY A 542 -32.96 33.02 -37.99
C GLY A 542 -32.22 34.27 -38.46
N GLU A 543 -32.38 34.82 -39.67
CA GLU A 543 -33.32 34.58 -40.77
C GLU A 543 -32.78 35.25 -42.06
N ALA A 544 -33.42 34.93 -43.17
CA ALA A 544 -33.12 35.40 -44.52
C ALA A 544 -33.40 36.90 -44.76
N GLY A 545 -32.71 37.46 -45.76
CA GLY A 545 -33.29 38.42 -46.72
C GLY A 545 -33.31 39.90 -46.32
N GLY A 546 -32.51 40.73 -47.03
CA GLY A 546 -32.72 42.17 -47.04
C GLY A 546 -31.54 42.98 -47.56
N SER A 547 -31.55 43.29 -48.86
CA SER A 547 -30.64 44.26 -49.48
C SER A 547 -30.89 45.67 -48.92
N GLY A 548 -29.83 46.39 -48.54
CA GLY A 548 -29.97 47.76 -48.07
C GLY A 548 -28.64 48.51 -47.95
N SER A 549 -28.30 49.23 -49.01
CA SER A 549 -27.20 50.18 -49.12
C SER A 549 -27.37 51.39 -48.19
N ARG A 550 -26.34 51.76 -47.39
CA ARG A 550 -25.68 53.09 -47.37
C ARG A 550 -24.86 53.38 -46.10
N GLN A 551 -23.60 53.77 -46.38
CA GLN A 551 -22.81 54.87 -45.80
C GLN A 551 -22.49 54.95 -44.29
N ASN A 552 -21.19 54.78 -44.04
CA ASN A 552 -20.28 55.71 -43.33
C ASN A 552 -20.78 56.41 -42.06
N LYS A 553 -20.18 56.04 -40.92
CA LYS A 553 -19.55 57.03 -40.03
C LYS A 553 -18.48 56.42 -39.14
N ARG A 554 -17.27 56.92 -39.37
CA ARG A 554 -16.06 56.85 -38.52
C ARG A 554 -16.40 56.99 -37.04
N ARG A 555 -15.91 56.07 -36.20
CA ARG A 555 -15.51 56.38 -34.82
C ARG A 555 -14.18 55.71 -34.51
N ARG A 556 -13.23 56.55 -34.08
CA ARG A 556 -11.85 56.25 -33.71
C ARG A 556 -11.79 55.23 -32.59
N VAL A 557 -11.09 54.13 -32.83
CA VAL A 557 -10.56 53.22 -31.82
C VAL A 557 -9.32 53.87 -31.22
N ARG A 558 -9.35 54.13 -29.91
CA ARG A 558 -8.17 54.48 -29.12
C ARG A 558 -7.67 53.17 -28.51
N GLY A 559 -6.51 52.71 -28.98
CA GLY A 559 -5.85 51.54 -28.42
C GLY A 559 -5.31 51.82 -27.01
N GLU A 560 -5.11 50.75 -26.24
CA GLU A 560 -3.79 50.42 -25.71
C GLU A 560 -3.80 49.08 -24.94
N LYS A 561 -2.74 48.29 -25.21
CA LYS A 561 -2.11 47.27 -24.36
C LYS A 561 -2.85 45.96 -24.10
N ARG A 562 -2.82 45.06 -25.10
CA ARG A 562 -2.60 43.62 -24.89
C ARG A 562 -1.91 42.99 -26.10
N GLN A 563 -0.58 42.97 -26.08
CA GLN A 563 0.23 42.02 -26.84
C GLN A 563 1.64 42.04 -26.26
N GLN A 564 2.04 40.91 -25.68
CA GLN A 564 3.38 40.31 -25.69
C GLN A 564 3.45 39.24 -24.60
N LEU A 565 2.90 38.06 -24.90
CA LEU A 565 3.27 36.79 -24.23
C LEU A 565 3.29 35.61 -25.23
N GLY A 566 3.23 35.89 -26.54
CA GLY A 566 3.15 34.89 -27.61
C GLY A 566 4.48 34.56 -28.29
N ASP A 567 5.51 35.40 -28.14
CA ASP A 567 6.76 35.30 -28.92
C ASP A 567 7.97 34.79 -28.11
N LEU A 568 7.75 34.28 -26.89
CA LEU A 568 8.84 33.79 -26.02
C LEU A 568 8.98 32.25 -26.00
N LEU A 569 8.23 31.53 -26.84
CA LEU A 569 8.24 30.05 -26.90
C LEU A 569 8.57 29.46 -28.28
N ALA A 570 9.16 30.25 -29.19
CA ALA A 570 9.57 29.77 -30.52
C ALA A 570 11.08 29.89 -30.79
N GLY A 571 11.91 29.94 -29.75
CA GLY A 571 13.33 30.28 -29.87
C GLY A 571 14.31 29.44 -29.05
N ILE A 572 14.05 28.15 -28.81
CA ILE A 572 15.08 27.21 -28.31
C ILE A 572 14.85 25.83 -28.94
N MET A 573 15.13 25.72 -30.23
CA MET A 573 15.38 24.47 -30.96
C MET A 573 16.35 24.81 -32.10
N GLY A 574 17.65 24.68 -31.86
CA GLY A 574 18.67 24.80 -32.91
C GLY A 574 20.11 24.93 -32.42
N VAL A 575 20.92 23.90 -32.72
CA VAL A 575 22.40 23.91 -32.84
C VAL A 575 23.12 23.88 -31.48
N VAL A 576 23.84 22.85 -31.01
CA VAL A 576 24.70 21.76 -31.56
C VAL A 576 24.51 20.47 -30.78
#